data_AF-A0A3A0B2A6-F1
#
_entry.id   AF-A0A3A0B2A6-F1
#
_cell.length_a   1.000
_cell.length_b   1.000
_cell.length_c   1.000
_cell.angle_alpha   90.00
_cell.angle_beta   90.00
_cell.angle_gamma   90.00
#
_symmetry.space_group_name_H-M   'P 1'
#
loop_
_entity.id
_entity.type
_entity.pdbx_description
1 polymer ?
#
loop_
_entity_poly.entity_id
_entity_poly.type
_entity_poly.pdbx_seq_one_letter_code
_entity_poly.pdbx_strand_id
1 'polypeptide(L)' 'MDTAGKRRVVLLSAQPLLSAGLAAILCGLDDVDLIGPWPLDRQALARLAEEAPDVVLVAEGETPDA' A
#
# COMPACT_ATOMS: atom_id res chain seq x y z
N MET A 1 -26.64 -3.93 9.97
CA MET A 1 -25.47 -4.77 10.23
C MET A 1 -24.58 -4.61 9.00
N ASP A 2 -23.80 -3.54 8.97
CA ASP A 2 -22.88 -3.27 7.85
C ASP A 2 -21.67 -4.17 8.05
N THR A 3 -21.71 -5.36 7.46
CA THR A 3 -20.46 -6.11 7.21
C THR A 3 -19.81 -5.49 5.98
N ALA A 4 -19.37 -4.23 6.09
CA ALA A 4 -18.46 -3.69 5.10
C ALA A 4 -17.18 -4.52 5.22
N GLY A 5 -16.88 -5.33 4.20
CA GLY A 5 -15.69 -6.18 4.16
C GLY A 5 -14.42 -5.37 4.41
N LYS A 6 -13.33 -6.06 4.78
CA LYS A 6 -12.03 -5.41 4.93
C LYS A 6 -11.66 -4.67 3.65
N ARG A 7 -11.14 -3.45 3.77
CA ARG A 7 -10.69 -2.64 2.64
C ARG A 7 -9.36 -3.20 2.14
N ARG A 8 -9.29 -3.50 0.86
CA ARG A 8 -8.07 -3.96 0.20
C ARG A 8 -7.18 -2.76 -0.10
N VAL A 9 -6.02 -2.72 0.56
CA VAL A 9 -5.09 -1.60 0.48
C VAL A 9 -3.81 -2.05 -0.22
N VAL A 10 -3.36 -1.28 -1.20
CA VAL A 10 -2.00 -1.39 -1.75
C VAL A 10 -1.16 -0.25 -1.18
N LEU A 11 0.03 -0.58 -0.68
CA LEU A 11 1.09 0.38 -0.36
C LEU A 11 2.12 0.40 -1.47
N LEU A 12 2.30 1.54 -2.14
CA LEU A 12 3.36 1.79 -3.11
C LEU A 12 4.44 2.65 -2.44
N SER A 13 5.68 2.18 -2.43
CA SER A 13 6.79 2.97 -1.89
C SER A 13 8.13 2.59 -2.51
N ALA A 14 8.98 3.59 -2.74
CA ALA A 14 10.38 3.40 -3.10
C ALA A 14 11.31 3.35 -1.87
N GLN A 15 10.79 3.57 -0.66
CA GLN A 15 11.58 3.69 0.56
C GLN A 15 11.37 2.48 1.49
N PRO A 16 12.38 1.59 1.65
CA PRO A 16 12.19 0.32 2.37
C PRO A 16 11.74 0.48 3.83
N LEU A 17 12.32 1.44 4.57
CA LEU A 17 12.02 1.64 6.00
C LEU A 17 10.62 2.23 6.21
N LEU A 18 10.28 3.26 5.44
CA LEU A 18 8.94 3.86 5.47
C LEU A 18 7.89 2.82 5.08
N SER A 19 8.16 2.07 4.02
CA SER A 19 7.28 1.00 3.55
C SER A 19 7.06 -0.08 4.62
N ALA A 20 8.11 -0.52 5.30
CA ALA A 20 8.01 -1.55 6.33
C ALA A 20 7.22 -1.07 7.55
N GLY A 21 7.46 0.19 7.98
CA GLY A 21 6.74 0.79 9.10
C GLY A 21 5.24 0.94 8.81
N LEU A 22 4.90 1.46 7.63
CA LEU A 22 3.50 1.59 7.21
C LEU A 22 2.82 0.24 7.05
N ALA A 23 3.50 -0.76 6.46
CA ALA A 23 2.95 -2.11 6.34
C ALA A 23 2.65 -2.73 7.71
N ALA A 24 3.54 -2.55 8.69
CA ALA A 24 3.32 -3.05 10.05
C ALA A 24 2.09 -2.42 10.72
N ILE A 25 1.88 -1.10 10.54
CA ILE A 25 0.70 -0.39 11.05
C ILE A 25 -0.56 -0.89 10.34
N LEU A 26 -0.56 -0.96 9.01
CA LEU A 26 -1.72 -1.35 8.20
C LEU A 26 -2.16 -2.78 8.46
N CYS A 27 -1.21 -3.72 8.63
CA CYS A 27 -1.52 -5.11 9.01
C CYS A 27 -2.16 -5.24 10.39
N GLY A 28 -2.00 -4.24 11.27
CA GLY A 28 -2.59 -4.22 12.60
C GLY A 28 -4.04 -3.71 12.65
N LEU A 29 -4.59 -3.24 11.52
CA LEU A 29 -5.94 -2.70 11.45
C LEU A 29 -6.96 -3.79 11.08
N ASP A 30 -8.00 -3.94 11.90
CA ASP A 30 -9.01 -4.98 11.73
C ASP A 30 -9.81 -4.84 10.42
N ASP A 31 -9.94 -3.61 9.90
CA ASP A 31 -10.70 -3.25 8.71
C ASP A 31 -9.85 -3.15 7.43
N VAL A 32 -8.58 -3.58 7.47
CA VAL A 32 -7.64 -3.54 6.34
C VAL A 32 -7.19 -4.95 5.95
N ASP A 33 -7.16 -5.19 4.64
CA ASP A 33 -6.47 -6.30 4.00
C ASP A 33 -5.35 -5.75 3.13
N LEU A 34 -4.10 -5.94 3.54
CA LEU A 34 -2.94 -5.35 2.90
C LEU A 34 -2.41 -6.27 1.79
N ILE A 35 -2.61 -5.87 0.53
CA ILE A 35 -2.20 -6.63 -0.67
C ILE A 35 -0.82 -6.21 -1.23
N GLY A 36 -0.09 -5.36 -0.50
CA GLY A 36 1.29 -4.96 -0.79
C GLY A 36 2.02 -4.39 0.43
N PRO A 37 3.35 -4.42 0.44
CA PRO A 37 3.99 -3.29 -0.21
C PRO A 37 4.59 -3.64 -1.57
N TRP A 38 4.41 -2.75 -2.55
CA TRP A 38 4.99 -2.88 -3.88
C TRP A 38 5.94 -1.71 -4.19
N PRO A 39 6.98 -1.95 -5.02
CA PRO A 39 7.79 -0.88 -5.56
C PRO A 39 6.95 0.05 -6.46
N LEU A 40 7.32 1.33 -6.48
CA LEU A 40 6.75 2.30 -7.42
C LEU A 40 7.43 2.16 -8.79
N ASP A 41 6.95 1.21 -9.59
CA ASP A 41 7.48 0.92 -10.93
C ASP A 41 6.37 0.77 -11.99
N ARG A 42 6.75 0.52 -13.25
CA ARG A 42 5.78 0.37 -14.35
C ARG A 42 4.90 -0.87 -14.21
N GLN A 43 5.33 -1.88 -13.46
CA GLN A 43 4.54 -3.10 -13.23
C GLN A 43 3.45 -2.86 -12.19
N ALA A 44 3.65 -1.93 -11.25
CA ALA A 44 2.66 -1.57 -10.25
C ALA A 44 1.30 -1.21 -10.87
N LEU A 45 1.27 -0.50 -12.00
CA LEU A 45 0.01 -0.13 -12.65
C LEU A 45 -0.76 -1.34 -13.20
N ALA A 46 -0.06 -2.31 -13.82
CA ALA A 46 -0.70 -3.53 -14.30
C ALA A 46 -1.27 -4.34 -13.13
N ARG A 47 -0.49 -4.47 -12.05
CA ARG A 47 -0.91 -5.16 -10.82
C ARG A 47 -2.10 -4.48 -10.13
N LEU A 48 -2.16 -3.14 -10.14
CA LEU A 48 -3.31 -2.40 -9.62
C LEU A 48 -4.59 -2.72 -10.41
N ALA A 49 -4.48 -2.81 -11.73
CA ALA A 49 -5.62 -3.15 -12.59
C ALA A 49 -6.09 -4.59 -12.38
N GLU A 50 -5.18 -5.52 -12.13
CA GLU A 50 -5.47 -6.92 -11.84
C GLU A 50 -6.06 -7.14 -10.44
N GLU A 51 -5.45 -6.53 -9.42
CA GLU A 51 -5.84 -6.70 -8.02
C GLU A 51 -7.09 -5.89 -7.64
N ALA A 52 -7.34 -4.76 -8.32
CA ALA A 52 -8.46 -3.86 -8.05
C ALA A 52 -8.63 -3.51 -6.55
N PRO A 53 -7.62 -2.87 -5.91
CA PRO A 53 -7.72 -2.42 -4.53
C PRO A 53 -8.79 -1.34 -4.33
N ASP A 54 -9.33 -1.26 -3.11
CA ASP A 54 -10.21 -0.16 -2.70
C ASP A 54 -9.44 1.13 -2.46
N VAL A 55 -8.19 1.01 -1.98
CA VAL A 55 -7.32 2.14 -1.63
C VAL A 55 -5.91 1.89 -2.14
N VAL A 56 -5.34 2.90 -2.80
CA VAL A 56 -3.93 2.94 -3.18
C VAL A 56 -3.23 4.02 -2.35
N LEU A 57 -2.28 3.61 -1.51
CA LEU A 57 -1.48 4.50 -0.68
C LEU A 57 -0.10 4.66 -1.32
N VAL A 58 0.25 5.87 -1.73
CA VAL A 58 1.57 6.18 -2.29
C VAL A 58 2.40 6.89 -1.22
N ALA A 59 3.48 6.24 -0.79
CA ALA A 59 4.39 6.75 0.23
C ALA A 59 5.73 7.11 -0.41
N GLU A 60 5.92 8.40 -0.60
CA GLU A 60 7.19 9.01 -0.97
C GLU A 60 7.77 9.70 0.26
N GLY A 61 9.09 9.62 0.43
CA GLY A 61 9.79 10.46 1.40
C GLY A 61 10.74 11.38 0.66
N GLU A 62 11.14 12.45 1.32
CA GLU A 62 12.13 13.38 0.78
C GLU A 62 13.43 12.62 0.47
N THR A 63 13.82 12.60 -0.79
CA THR A 63 15.24 12.40 -1.14
C THR A 63 15.98 13.61 -0.62
N PRO A 64 17.01 13.47 0.24
CA PRO A 64 17.85 14.60 0.60
C PRO A 64 18.38 15.19 -0.70
N ASP A 65 18.18 16.50 -0.90
CA ASP A 65 18.65 17.22 -2.09
C ASP A 65 20.10 16.81 -2.39
N ALA A 66 20.33 16.39 -3.64
CA ALA A 66 21.64 16.05 -4.16
C ALA A 66 22.46 17.30 -4.48
#